data_AF-A0A7J6BG13-F1
#
_entry.id   AF-A0A7J6BG13-F1
#
_cell.length_a   1.000
_cell.length_b   1.000
_cell.length_c   1.000
_cell.angle_alpha   90.00
_cell.angle_beta   90.00
_cell.angle_gamma   90.00
#
_symmetry.space_group_name_H-M   'P 1'
#
loop_
_entity.id
_entity.type
_entity.pdbx_description
1 polymer ?
#
loop_
_entity_poly.entity_id
_entity_poly.type
_entity_poly.pdbx_seq_one_letter_code
_entity_poly.pdbx_strand_id
1 'polypeptide(L)'
;MEERYEEEIRGLLQEIETCEAEREECLRAISRQHGETLQHILKTISVQKDRGDGVINQDVSKLMTEISDLEKDHRRQTDVSGISLSECWVKTLEKSNTKTIQQYRLTGRCWLLSFQVEFALTEIQDGETILKKVTDFNIISDGSEFKDLCGFLSSVEESKSVFLFFRTLRSFSERCKLRTCTYQHFKEKYPDVVHLPEGCRSEIMVIQSPQLPGCTMSIFWNITVSKEGTVKPKIDLLMKMPEQAEKLDTESVVESAPGCFQSLLTAFGVEATIESLIQSVCF
;
A
#
# COMPACT_ATOMS: atom_id res chain seq x y z
N MET A 1 -24.25 30.87 17.09
CA MET A 1 -22.93 30.38 16.63
C MET A 1 -23.14 29.16 15.75
N GLU A 2 -23.97 28.23 16.20
CA GLU A 2 -24.46 27.06 15.45
C GLU A 2 -25.14 27.40 14.11
N GLU A 3 -26.05 28.40 14.08
CA GLU A 3 -26.75 28.80 12.84
C GLU A 3 -25.81 29.28 11.72
N ARG A 4 -24.68 29.94 12.06
CA ARG A 4 -23.69 30.35 11.06
C ARG A 4 -22.96 29.15 10.45
N TYR A 5 -22.69 28.13 11.27
CA TYR A 5 -22.07 26.90 10.78
C TYR A 5 -23.05 26.09 9.93
N GLU A 6 -24.35 26.10 10.27
CA GLU A 6 -25.37 25.47 9.44
C GLU A 6 -25.55 26.17 8.08
N GLU A 7 -25.49 27.51 8.04
CA GLU A 7 -25.48 28.26 6.78
C GLU A 7 -24.22 27.98 5.95
N GLU A 8 -23.05 27.91 6.58
CA GLU A 8 -21.78 27.62 5.91
C GLU A 8 -21.76 26.19 5.37
N ILE A 9 -22.25 25.20 6.12
CA ILE A 9 -22.41 23.82 5.65
C ILE A 9 -23.38 23.76 4.48
N ARG A 10 -24.49 24.51 4.52
CA ARG A 10 -25.45 24.57 3.40
C ARG A 10 -24.82 25.15 2.14
N GLY A 11 -24.04 26.22 2.29
CA GLY A 11 -23.32 26.85 1.19
C GLY A 11 -22.31 25.90 0.55
N LEU A 12 -21.52 25.21 1.38
CA LEU A 12 -20.54 24.22 0.91
C LEU A 12 -21.19 23.02 0.21
N LEU A 13 -22.32 22.52 0.73
CA LEU A 13 -23.06 21.43 0.08
C LEU A 13 -23.57 21.83 -1.31
N GLN A 14 -24.05 23.07 -1.44
CA GLN A 14 -24.53 23.61 -2.72
C GLN A 14 -23.38 23.85 -3.71
N GLU A 15 -22.22 24.28 -3.22
CA GLU A 15 -21.00 24.42 -4.02
C GLU A 15 -20.47 23.05 -4.50
N ILE A 16 -20.49 22.03 -3.64
CA ILE A 16 -20.15 20.65 -4.00
C ILE A 16 -21.10 20.14 -5.08
N GLU A 17 -22.41 20.30 -4.92
CA GLU A 17 -23.40 19.86 -5.91
C GLU A 17 -23.18 20.53 -7.28
N THR A 18 -22.84 21.82 -7.27
CA THR A 18 -22.52 22.57 -8.49
C THR A 18 -21.23 22.05 -9.14
N CYS A 19 -20.17 21.84 -8.35
CA CYS A 19 -18.90 21.27 -8.82
C CYS A 19 -19.06 19.86 -9.39
N GLU A 20 -19.90 19.03 -8.78
CA GLU A 20 -20.19 17.68 -9.27
C GLU A 20 -20.96 17.69 -10.58
N ALA A 21 -21.93 18.60 -10.73
CA ALA A 21 -22.65 18.79 -11.98
C ALA A 21 -21.72 19.26 -13.11
N GLU A 22 -20.82 20.21 -12.83
CA GLU A 22 -19.80 20.69 -13.79
C GLU A 22 -18.82 19.58 -14.18
N ARG A 23 -18.38 18.75 -13.22
CA ARG A 23 -17.54 17.58 -13.48
C ARG A 23 -18.25 16.59 -14.40
N GLU A 24 -19.52 16.28 -14.14
CA GLU A 24 -20.32 15.35 -14.93
C GLU A 24 -20.58 15.89 -16.35
N GLU A 25 -20.80 17.19 -16.51
CA GLU A 25 -20.91 17.84 -17.82
C GLU A 25 -19.57 17.85 -18.57
N CYS A 26 -18.46 18.09 -17.88
CA CYS A 26 -17.12 18.01 -18.45
C CYS A 26 -16.81 16.57 -18.92
N LEU A 27 -17.12 15.56 -18.11
CA LEU A 27 -16.98 14.14 -18.50
C LEU A 27 -17.86 13.80 -19.71
N ARG A 28 -19.11 14.28 -19.75
CA ARG A 28 -20.01 14.11 -20.91
C ARG A 28 -19.48 14.81 -22.16
N ALA A 29 -18.92 16.02 -22.03
CA ALA A 29 -18.31 16.75 -23.14
C ALA A 29 -17.07 16.04 -23.69
N ILE A 30 -16.19 15.56 -22.81
CA ILE A 30 -15.04 14.72 -23.15
C ILE A 30 -15.50 13.45 -23.86
N SER A 31 -16.51 12.76 -23.33
CA SER A 31 -17.07 11.54 -23.90
C SER A 31 -17.65 11.79 -25.30
N ARG A 32 -18.35 12.91 -25.52
CA ARG A 32 -18.85 13.29 -26.84
C ARG A 32 -17.73 13.61 -27.82
N GLN A 33 -16.78 14.45 -27.42
CA GLN A 33 -15.66 14.87 -28.25
C GLN A 33 -14.78 13.68 -28.68
N HIS A 34 -14.43 12.81 -27.73
CA HIS A 34 -13.59 11.65 -28.00
C HIS A 34 -14.40 10.50 -28.59
N GLY A 35 -15.70 10.39 -28.29
CA GLY A 35 -16.60 9.39 -28.87
C GLY A 35 -16.87 9.62 -30.35
N GLU A 36 -17.08 10.87 -30.77
CA GLU A 36 -17.19 11.23 -32.20
C GLU A 36 -15.85 11.01 -32.93
N THR A 37 -14.74 11.34 -32.28
CA THR A 37 -13.39 11.08 -32.80
C THR A 37 -13.11 9.58 -32.94
N LEU A 38 -13.47 8.77 -31.94
CA LEU A 38 -13.35 7.30 -31.96
C LEU A 38 -14.27 6.68 -33.01
N GLN A 39 -15.51 7.16 -33.16
CA GLN A 39 -16.41 6.71 -34.22
C GLN A 39 -15.89 7.08 -35.61
N HIS A 40 -15.29 8.26 -35.76
CA HIS A 40 -14.65 8.67 -37.00
C HIS A 40 -13.42 7.80 -37.31
N ILE A 41 -12.56 7.54 -36.32
CA ILE A 41 -11.41 6.64 -36.45
C ILE A 41 -11.88 5.22 -36.82
N LEU A 42 -12.88 4.67 -36.13
CA LEU A 42 -13.45 3.35 -36.41
C LEU A 42 -14.10 3.28 -37.80
N LYS A 43 -14.81 4.33 -38.25
CA LYS A 43 -15.33 4.45 -39.62
C LYS A 43 -14.21 4.53 -40.66
N THR A 44 -13.15 5.25 -40.37
CA THR A 44 -11.97 5.38 -41.26
C THR A 44 -11.26 4.03 -41.40
N ILE A 45 -11.05 3.32 -40.29
CA ILE A 45 -10.47 1.97 -40.25
C ILE A 45 -11.34 0.95 -40.99
N SER A 46 -12.67 1.04 -40.87
CA SER A 46 -13.59 0.11 -41.55
C SER A 46 -13.73 0.39 -43.05
N VAL A 47 -13.75 1.65 -43.48
CA VAL A 47 -13.77 2.03 -44.91
C VAL A 47 -12.45 1.71 -45.62
N GLN A 48 -11.32 1.76 -44.91
CA GLN A 48 -9.99 1.44 -45.46
C GLN A 48 -9.67 -0.06 -45.47
N LYS A 49 -10.47 -0.90 -44.81
CA LYS A 49 -10.35 -2.37 -44.95
C LYS A 49 -10.74 -2.85 -46.36
N ASP A 50 -11.56 -2.07 -47.07
CA ASP A 50 -12.04 -2.38 -48.44
C ASP A 50 -11.22 -1.71 -49.56
N ARG A 51 -10.35 -0.75 -49.24
CA ARG A 51 -9.39 -0.15 -50.18
C ARG A 51 -8.00 -0.39 -49.65
N GLY A 52 -7.28 -1.36 -50.21
CA GLY A 52 -5.97 -1.84 -49.75
C GLY A 52 -4.91 -0.75 -49.57
N ASP A 53 -5.01 0.01 -48.47
CA ASP A 53 -4.05 0.98 -48.01
C ASP A 53 -3.31 0.37 -46.81
N GLY A 54 -2.31 -0.46 -47.13
CA GLY A 54 -1.64 -1.33 -46.17
C GLY A 54 -0.85 -0.59 -45.08
N VAL A 55 -0.55 0.70 -45.27
CA VAL A 55 0.33 1.48 -44.37
C VAL A 55 -0.39 1.88 -43.08
N ILE A 56 -1.63 2.38 -43.17
CA ILE A 56 -2.42 2.79 -41.99
C ILE A 56 -2.81 1.57 -41.13
N ASN A 57 -3.15 0.46 -41.78
CA ASN A 57 -3.46 -0.79 -41.08
C ASN A 57 -2.24 -1.34 -40.33
N GLN A 58 -1.04 -1.20 -40.92
CA GLN A 58 0.22 -1.59 -40.30
C GLN A 58 0.57 -0.71 -39.09
N ASP A 59 0.40 0.61 -39.18
CA ASP A 59 0.66 1.53 -38.06
C ASP A 59 -0.33 1.31 -36.89
N VAL A 60 -1.61 1.10 -37.20
CA VAL A 60 -2.62 0.76 -36.18
C VAL A 60 -2.32 -0.60 -35.55
N SER A 61 -1.96 -1.61 -36.35
CA SER A 61 -1.56 -2.94 -35.83
C SER A 61 -0.31 -2.85 -34.95
N LYS A 62 0.63 -1.96 -35.30
CA LYS A 62 1.85 -1.71 -34.52
C LYS A 62 1.50 -1.08 -33.17
N LEU A 63 0.69 -0.02 -33.16
CA LEU A 63 0.22 0.63 -31.92
C LEU A 63 -0.56 -0.33 -31.02
N MET A 64 -1.42 -1.18 -31.60
CA MET A 64 -2.16 -2.20 -30.84
C MET A 64 -1.22 -3.21 -30.18
N THR A 65 -0.15 -3.60 -30.88
CA THR A 65 0.88 -4.50 -30.35
C THR A 65 1.64 -3.82 -29.21
N GLU A 66 2.06 -2.56 -29.40
CA GLU A 66 2.75 -1.76 -28.39
C GLU A 66 1.89 -1.57 -27.12
N ILE A 67 0.59 -1.28 -27.26
CA ILE A 67 -0.33 -1.18 -26.12
C ILE A 67 -0.44 -2.51 -25.39
N SER A 68 -0.66 -3.61 -26.13
CA SER A 68 -0.74 -4.95 -25.54
C SER A 68 0.53 -5.31 -24.75
N ASP A 69 1.70 -4.95 -25.28
CA ASP A 69 2.96 -5.25 -24.62
C ASP A 69 3.20 -4.35 -23.41
N LEU A 70 2.85 -3.06 -23.49
CA LEU A 70 2.86 -2.13 -22.34
C LEU A 70 1.91 -2.60 -21.23
N GLU A 71 0.73 -3.11 -21.56
CA GLU A 71 -0.20 -3.68 -20.58
C GLU A 71 0.36 -4.93 -19.89
N LYS A 72 1.02 -5.82 -20.63
CA LYS A 72 1.70 -6.98 -20.07
C LYS A 72 2.83 -6.55 -19.13
N ASP A 73 3.63 -5.57 -19.55
CA ASP A 73 4.72 -5.04 -18.73
C ASP A 73 4.20 -4.33 -17.48
N HIS A 74 3.11 -3.58 -17.58
CA HIS A 74 2.45 -2.96 -16.44
C HIS A 74 1.98 -4.02 -15.43
N ARG A 75 1.27 -5.07 -15.88
CA ARG A 75 0.86 -6.18 -15.02
C ARG A 75 2.05 -6.82 -14.32
N ARG A 76 3.10 -7.14 -15.09
CA ARG A 76 4.34 -7.70 -14.54
C ARG A 76 4.99 -6.79 -13.50
N GLN A 77 5.02 -5.48 -13.73
CA GLN A 77 5.56 -4.50 -12.78
C GLN A 77 4.71 -4.42 -11.50
N THR A 78 3.38 -4.45 -11.62
CA THR A 78 2.47 -4.52 -10.47
C THR A 78 2.68 -5.80 -9.67
N ASP A 79 2.81 -6.96 -10.31
CA ASP A 79 3.02 -8.23 -9.63
C ASP A 79 4.35 -8.28 -8.86
N VAL A 80 5.42 -7.73 -9.46
CA VAL A 80 6.75 -7.70 -8.84
C VAL A 80 6.81 -6.67 -7.71
N SER A 81 6.27 -5.48 -7.92
CA SER A 81 6.37 -4.39 -6.94
C SER A 81 5.30 -4.47 -5.84
N GLY A 82 4.18 -5.13 -6.10
CA GLY A 82 2.98 -5.06 -5.27
C GLY A 82 2.28 -3.70 -5.33
N ILE A 83 2.71 -2.78 -6.20
CA ILE A 83 2.20 -1.41 -6.31
C ILE A 83 1.21 -1.33 -7.48
N SER A 84 0.00 -0.89 -7.19
CA SER A 84 -1.03 -0.55 -8.17
C SER A 84 -1.43 0.91 -8.02
N LEU A 85 -1.33 1.69 -9.09
CA LEU A 85 -1.81 3.07 -9.12
C LEU A 85 -3.30 3.08 -9.47
N SER A 86 -4.10 3.80 -8.68
CA SER A 86 -5.50 4.06 -8.99
C SER A 86 -5.66 5.40 -9.70
N GLU A 87 -4.87 6.40 -9.31
CA GLU A 87 -4.91 7.74 -9.88
C GLU A 87 -3.50 8.28 -10.07
N CYS A 88 -3.29 8.92 -11.22
CA CYS A 88 -2.08 9.67 -11.52
C CYS A 88 -2.52 11.00 -12.11
N TRP A 89 -2.19 12.07 -11.41
CA TRP A 89 -2.45 13.43 -11.85
C TRP A 89 -1.15 14.16 -12.07
N VAL A 90 -1.08 14.92 -13.16
CA VAL A 90 0.09 15.71 -13.54
C VAL A 90 -0.36 17.09 -13.94
N LYS A 91 0.24 18.12 -13.34
CA LYS A 91 0.02 19.52 -13.67
C LYS A 91 1.34 20.21 -13.97
N THR A 92 1.44 20.83 -15.13
CA THR A 92 2.56 21.71 -15.45
C THR A 92 2.38 23.04 -14.72
N LEU A 93 3.29 23.36 -13.81
CA LEU A 93 3.28 24.61 -13.04
C LEU A 93 4.01 25.72 -13.78
N GLU A 94 5.11 25.37 -14.43
CA GLU A 94 5.97 26.30 -15.17
C GLU A 94 6.48 25.58 -16.41
N LYS A 95 6.48 26.27 -17.56
CA LYS A 95 7.13 25.78 -18.77
C LYS A 95 7.76 26.95 -19.51
N SER A 96 9.06 26.86 -19.71
CA SER A 96 9.86 27.77 -20.52
C SER A 96 10.72 26.98 -21.50
N ASN A 97 11.51 27.66 -22.32
CA ASN A 97 12.39 27.01 -23.31
C ASN A 97 13.47 26.13 -22.66
N THR A 98 13.85 26.40 -21.42
CA THR A 98 14.96 25.71 -20.74
C THR A 98 14.55 25.03 -19.43
N LYS A 99 13.32 25.22 -18.97
CA LYS A 99 12.87 24.72 -17.67
C LYS A 99 11.40 24.33 -17.70
N THR A 100 11.09 23.16 -17.18
CA THR A 100 9.72 22.67 -16.97
C THR A 100 9.58 22.21 -15.51
N ILE A 101 8.51 22.65 -14.83
CA ILE A 101 8.13 22.16 -13.51
C ILE A 101 6.78 21.46 -13.63
N GLN A 102 6.73 20.20 -13.20
CA GLN A 102 5.52 19.41 -13.14
C GLN A 102 5.24 18.95 -11.71
N GLN A 103 4.02 19.15 -11.26
CA GLN A 103 3.50 18.59 -10.03
C GLN A 103 2.81 17.26 -10.35
N TYR A 104 3.19 16.23 -9.61
CA TYR A 104 2.63 14.89 -9.68
C TYR A 104 1.86 14.61 -8.41
N ARG A 105 0.68 14.00 -8.54
CA ARG A 105 -0.05 13.40 -7.43
C ARG A 105 -0.39 11.97 -7.79
N LEU A 106 0.08 11.03 -6.98
CA LEU A 106 -0.10 9.61 -7.18
C LEU A 106 -0.92 9.05 -6.01
N THR A 107 -1.97 8.31 -6.35
CA THR A 107 -2.77 7.55 -5.39
C THR A 107 -2.75 6.08 -5.81
N GLY A 108 -2.62 5.19 -4.84
CA GLY A 108 -2.61 3.77 -5.13
C GLY A 108 -2.59 2.89 -3.89
N ARG A 109 -2.29 1.62 -4.14
CA ARG A 109 -2.11 0.62 -3.10
C ARG A 109 -0.80 -0.12 -3.28
N CYS A 110 -0.15 -0.41 -2.15
CA CYS A 110 0.94 -1.35 -2.06
C CYS A 110 0.49 -2.53 -1.18
N TRP A 111 0.17 -3.65 -1.81
CA TRP A 111 -0.49 -4.79 -1.14
C TRP A 111 -1.76 -4.38 -0.37
N LEU A 112 -1.69 -4.36 0.96
CA LEU A 112 -2.80 -4.04 1.87
C LEU A 112 -2.85 -2.54 2.24
N LEU A 113 -1.79 -1.78 1.97
CA LEU A 113 -1.65 -0.39 2.37
C LEU A 113 -2.03 0.54 1.23
N SER A 114 -2.91 1.49 1.49
CA SER A 114 -3.18 2.61 0.58
C SER A 114 -2.13 3.69 0.77
N PHE A 115 -1.72 4.34 -0.31
CA PHE A 115 -0.81 5.47 -0.25
C PHE A 115 -1.29 6.60 -1.15
N GLN A 116 -0.91 7.82 -0.76
CA GLN A 116 -1.04 8.99 -1.59
C GLN A 116 0.19 9.88 -1.41
N VAL A 117 0.76 10.32 -2.52
CA VAL A 117 1.94 11.19 -2.51
C VAL A 117 1.81 12.31 -3.53
N GLU A 118 2.45 13.42 -3.23
CA GLU A 118 2.54 14.58 -4.11
C GLU A 118 3.99 15.03 -4.21
N PHE A 119 4.50 15.27 -5.42
CA PHE A 119 5.87 15.75 -5.62
C PHE A 119 5.98 16.70 -6.81
N ALA A 120 6.95 17.60 -6.76
CA ALA A 120 7.31 18.46 -7.89
C ALA A 120 8.59 17.95 -8.55
N LEU A 121 8.53 17.70 -9.85
CA LEU A 121 9.68 17.38 -10.70
C LEU A 121 10.07 18.63 -11.49
N THR A 122 11.29 19.10 -11.27
CA THR A 122 11.89 20.16 -12.08
C THR A 122 12.84 19.54 -13.10
N GLU A 123 12.61 19.87 -14.36
CA GLU A 123 13.42 19.50 -15.50
C GLU A 123 14.09 20.76 -16.06
N ILE A 124 15.42 20.76 -16.14
CA ILE A 124 16.22 21.85 -16.69
C ILE A 124 17.00 21.31 -17.89
N GLN A 125 16.85 21.99 -19.02
CA GLN A 125 17.59 21.72 -20.23
C GLN A 125 18.85 22.58 -20.25
N ASP A 126 20.01 21.92 -20.23
CA ASP A 126 21.33 22.52 -20.32
C ASP A 126 22.02 22.00 -21.59
N GLY A 127 21.81 22.72 -22.70
CA GLY A 127 22.22 22.28 -24.03
C GLY A 127 21.50 20.97 -24.43
N GLU A 128 22.27 19.91 -24.62
CA GLU A 128 21.77 18.55 -24.92
C GLU A 128 21.43 17.74 -23.65
N THR A 129 21.85 18.20 -22.47
CA THR A 129 21.63 17.47 -21.21
C THR A 129 20.31 17.88 -20.57
N ILE A 130 19.53 16.89 -20.16
CA ILE A 130 18.28 17.09 -19.41
C ILE A 130 18.54 16.70 -17.95
N LEU A 131 18.52 17.69 -17.05
CA LEU A 131 18.64 17.47 -15.62
C LEU A 131 17.25 17.38 -14.99
N LYS A 132 16.95 16.27 -14.32
CA LYS A 132 15.68 16.04 -13.62
C LYS A 132 15.93 15.95 -12.12
N LYS A 133 15.18 16.72 -11.33
CA LYS A 133 15.29 16.71 -9.86
C LYS A 133 13.92 16.86 -9.23
N VAL A 134 13.67 16.04 -8.20
CA VAL A 134 12.52 16.23 -7.32
C VAL A 134 12.80 17.41 -6.40
N THR A 135 12.00 18.47 -6.53
CA THR A 135 12.17 19.73 -5.79
C THR A 135 11.27 19.84 -4.58
N ASP A 136 10.18 19.08 -4.56
CA ASP A 136 9.25 19.01 -3.45
C ASP A 136 8.69 17.59 -3.34
N PHE A 137 8.40 17.12 -2.13
CA PHE A 137 7.82 15.80 -1.88
C PHE A 137 7.05 15.78 -0.57
N ASN A 138 5.77 15.40 -0.66
CA ASN A 138 4.84 15.32 0.44
C ASN A 138 4.08 14.00 0.40
N ILE A 139 3.90 13.38 1.55
CA ILE A 139 3.21 12.12 1.73
C ILE A 139 1.90 12.41 2.46
N ILE A 140 0.79 12.09 1.81
CA ILE A 140 -0.54 12.34 2.35
C ILE A 140 -0.97 11.06 3.05
N SER A 141 -0.85 11.05 4.39
CA SER A 141 -1.12 9.88 5.23
C SER A 141 -2.30 10.14 6.16
N ASP A 142 -3.34 9.32 6.08
CA ASP A 142 -4.54 9.34 6.94
C ASP A 142 -4.76 8.04 7.72
N GLY A 143 -4.01 6.98 7.41
CA GLY A 143 -4.14 5.66 8.04
C GLY A 143 -3.34 5.50 9.34
N SER A 144 -3.93 4.82 10.33
CA SER A 144 -3.24 4.39 11.56
C SER A 144 -2.02 3.50 11.30
N GLU A 145 -1.99 2.85 10.14
CA GLU A 145 -0.93 1.95 9.66
C GLU A 145 0.39 2.69 9.39
N PHE A 146 0.34 4.01 9.24
CA PHE A 146 1.54 4.85 9.07
C PHE A 146 2.14 5.32 10.39
N LYS A 147 1.54 5.00 11.55
CA LYS A 147 2.09 5.37 12.85
C LYS A 147 3.52 4.84 13.04
N ASP A 148 3.79 3.63 12.58
CA ASP A 148 5.11 2.99 12.64
C ASP A 148 6.10 3.55 11.60
N LEU A 149 5.61 4.37 10.67
CA LEU A 149 6.38 5.00 9.61
C LEU A 149 6.67 6.48 9.88
N CYS A 150 6.02 7.15 10.84
CA CYS A 150 6.09 8.61 11.01
C CYS A 150 7.52 9.18 10.95
N GLY A 151 8.45 8.60 11.71
CA GLY A 151 9.85 9.07 11.72
C GLY A 151 10.58 8.88 10.39
N PHE A 152 10.22 7.84 9.63
CA PHE A 152 10.72 7.59 8.28
C PHE A 152 10.08 8.54 7.27
N LEU A 153 8.76 8.74 7.31
CA LEU A 153 8.04 9.60 6.37
C LEU A 153 8.61 11.03 6.39
N SER A 154 8.77 11.62 7.57
CA SER A 154 9.36 12.97 7.70
C SER A 154 10.78 13.03 7.12
N SER A 155 11.61 12.02 7.36
CA SER A 155 12.97 11.96 6.81
C SER A 155 12.98 11.84 5.27
N VAL A 156 11.99 11.15 4.71
CA VAL A 156 11.88 10.93 3.27
C VAL A 156 11.33 12.15 2.54
N GLU A 157 10.38 12.87 3.15
CA GLU A 157 9.90 14.16 2.67
C GLU A 157 11.03 15.19 2.65
N GLU A 158 11.80 15.28 3.74
CA GLU A 158 12.98 16.17 3.84
C GLU A 158 14.04 15.86 2.77
N SER A 159 14.34 14.57 2.56
CA SER A 159 15.32 14.13 1.55
C SER A 159 14.76 14.12 0.12
N LYS A 160 13.45 14.33 -0.05
CA LYS A 160 12.73 14.37 -1.34
C LYS A 160 12.91 13.11 -2.17
N SER A 161 13.09 11.98 -1.49
CA SER A 161 13.45 10.72 -2.13
C SER A 161 12.21 9.85 -2.39
N VAL A 162 11.59 10.09 -3.56
CA VAL A 162 10.45 9.29 -4.05
C VAL A 162 10.83 7.81 -4.16
N PHE A 163 12.07 7.51 -4.59
CA PHE A 163 12.57 6.15 -4.65
C PHE A 163 12.62 5.47 -3.28
N LEU A 164 13.18 6.16 -2.27
CA LEU A 164 13.30 5.60 -0.93
C LEU A 164 11.92 5.35 -0.32
N PHE A 165 10.95 6.24 -0.56
CA PHE A 165 9.56 6.03 -0.16
C PHE A 165 9.00 4.71 -0.69
N PHE A 166 8.97 4.53 -2.03
CA PHE A 166 8.35 3.34 -2.62
C PHE A 166 9.09 2.05 -2.29
N ARG A 167 10.42 2.09 -2.19
CA ARG A 167 11.23 0.94 -1.79
C ARG A 167 10.87 0.48 -0.37
N THR A 168 10.80 1.43 0.57
CA THR A 168 10.46 1.13 1.97
C THR A 168 9.00 0.73 2.11
N LEU A 169 8.08 1.42 1.44
CA LEU A 169 6.65 1.11 1.45
C LEU A 169 6.42 -0.33 0.98
N ARG A 170 7.06 -0.75 -0.12
CA ARG A 170 7.00 -2.14 -0.61
C ARG A 170 7.44 -3.14 0.45
N SER A 171 8.63 -2.92 1.02
CA SER A 171 9.20 -3.82 2.03
C SER A 171 8.32 -3.91 3.28
N PHE A 172 7.84 -2.77 3.78
CA PHE A 172 6.95 -2.70 4.94
C PHE A 172 5.62 -3.42 4.66
N SER A 173 4.97 -3.10 3.54
CA SER A 173 3.69 -3.70 3.12
C SER A 173 3.80 -5.21 2.93
N GLU A 174 4.92 -5.71 2.40
CA GLU A 174 5.19 -7.14 2.26
C GLU A 174 5.28 -7.84 3.63
N ARG A 175 5.93 -7.21 4.62
CA ARG A 175 5.96 -7.75 6.01
C ARG A 175 4.58 -7.73 6.66
N CYS A 176 3.79 -6.67 6.46
CA CYS A 176 2.41 -6.60 6.94
C CYS A 176 1.54 -7.70 6.32
N LYS A 177 1.69 -7.93 5.01
CA LYS A 177 1.00 -9.01 4.28
C LYS A 177 1.40 -10.37 4.84
N LEU A 178 2.70 -10.63 5.05
CA LEU A 178 3.17 -11.89 5.62
C LEU A 178 2.56 -12.15 7.00
N ARG A 179 2.63 -11.18 7.92
CA ARG A 179 1.98 -11.28 9.25
C ARG A 179 0.50 -11.62 9.11
N THR A 180 -0.21 -10.89 8.27
CA THR A 180 -1.65 -11.06 8.06
C THR A 180 -1.99 -12.47 7.57
N CYS A 181 -1.26 -12.96 6.56
CA CYS A 181 -1.43 -14.31 6.03
C CYS A 181 -1.11 -15.38 7.08
N THR A 182 -0.04 -15.22 7.85
CA THR A 182 0.34 -16.17 8.91
C THR A 182 -0.72 -16.24 10.00
N TYR A 183 -1.20 -15.10 10.50
CA TYR A 183 -2.26 -15.05 11.51
C TYR A 183 -3.56 -15.67 11.00
N GLN A 184 -3.95 -15.36 9.76
CA GLN A 184 -5.12 -15.95 9.14
C GLN A 184 -5.00 -17.48 9.02
N HIS A 185 -3.84 -17.97 8.56
CA HIS A 185 -3.58 -19.41 8.45
C HIS A 185 -3.76 -20.14 9.78
N PHE A 186 -3.16 -19.65 10.86
CA PHE A 186 -3.27 -20.28 12.17
C PHE A 186 -4.67 -20.16 12.77
N LYS A 187 -5.39 -19.05 12.51
CA LYS A 187 -6.78 -18.91 12.92
C LYS A 187 -7.69 -19.92 12.23
N GLU A 188 -7.49 -20.18 10.95
CA GLU A 188 -8.25 -21.17 10.18
C GLU A 188 -7.90 -22.61 10.60
N LYS A 189 -6.62 -22.88 10.84
CA LYS A 189 -6.13 -24.21 11.22
C LYS A 189 -6.49 -24.59 12.66
N TYR A 190 -6.50 -23.63 13.58
CA TYR A 190 -6.73 -23.84 15.01
C TYR A 190 -7.76 -22.84 15.59
N PRO A 191 -9.02 -22.88 15.13
CA PRO A 191 -10.01 -21.85 15.44
C PRO A 191 -10.36 -21.74 16.93
N ASP A 192 -10.25 -22.83 17.69
CA ASP A 192 -10.58 -22.90 19.12
C ASP A 192 -9.43 -22.46 20.04
N VAL A 193 -8.21 -22.37 19.50
CA VAL A 193 -6.98 -22.12 20.25
C VAL A 193 -6.40 -20.75 19.91
N VAL A 194 -6.53 -20.34 18.64
CA VAL A 194 -5.99 -19.08 18.13
C VAL A 194 -7.07 -18.02 18.10
N HIS A 195 -6.78 -16.88 18.73
CA HIS A 195 -7.66 -15.71 18.79
C HIS A 195 -6.94 -14.47 18.24
N LEU A 196 -7.67 -13.69 17.46
CA LEU A 196 -7.19 -12.45 16.84
C LEU A 196 -8.09 -11.30 17.33
N PRO A 197 -7.83 -10.75 18.54
CA PRO A 197 -8.75 -9.82 19.19
C PRO A 197 -9.02 -8.55 18.37
N GLU A 198 -8.03 -8.12 17.59
CA GLU A 198 -8.09 -6.95 16.70
C GLU A 198 -8.10 -7.34 15.21
N GLY A 199 -8.35 -8.62 14.91
CA GLY A 199 -8.33 -9.18 13.55
C GLY A 199 -6.93 -9.51 13.02
N CYS A 200 -6.86 -10.12 11.84
CA CYS A 200 -5.62 -10.64 11.25
C CYS A 200 -4.62 -9.55 10.82
N ARG A 201 -5.06 -8.30 10.67
CA ARG A 201 -4.18 -7.17 10.35
C ARG A 201 -3.45 -6.61 11.58
N SER A 202 -3.86 -6.98 12.79
CA SER A 202 -3.27 -6.43 14.01
C SER A 202 -1.86 -6.98 14.27
N GLU A 203 -1.22 -6.42 15.29
CA GLU A 203 0.09 -6.87 15.76
C GLU A 203 -0.01 -8.11 16.67
N ILE A 204 -1.21 -8.44 17.18
CA ILE A 204 -1.39 -9.37 18.30
C ILE A 204 -2.14 -10.62 17.85
N MET A 205 -1.53 -11.78 18.11
CA MET A 205 -2.20 -13.07 18.08
C MET A 205 -2.14 -13.71 19.47
N VAL A 206 -3.26 -14.24 19.93
CA VAL A 206 -3.36 -14.90 21.23
C VAL A 206 -3.58 -16.39 21.02
N ILE A 207 -2.79 -17.19 21.72
CA ILE A 207 -2.90 -18.65 21.78
C ILE A 207 -3.38 -18.98 23.19
N GLN A 208 -4.49 -19.70 23.29
CA GLN A 208 -5.13 -20.05 24.55
C GLN A 208 -5.63 -21.48 24.49
N SER A 209 -5.26 -22.30 25.49
CA SER A 209 -5.78 -23.67 25.56
C SER A 209 -7.25 -23.66 26.03
N PRO A 210 -8.16 -24.36 25.33
CA PRO A 210 -9.54 -24.55 25.81
C PRO A 210 -9.60 -25.25 27.17
N GLN A 211 -8.59 -26.07 27.50
CA GLN A 211 -8.51 -26.82 28.74
C GLN A 211 -7.99 -25.98 29.91
N LEU A 212 -7.16 -24.97 29.61
CA LEU A 212 -6.53 -24.07 30.58
C LEU A 212 -6.77 -22.61 30.18
N PRO A 213 -8.03 -22.10 30.26
CA PRO A 213 -8.37 -20.76 29.80
C PRO A 213 -7.67 -19.65 30.61
N GLY A 214 -7.13 -19.96 31.80
CA GLY A 214 -6.35 -19.00 32.58
C GLY A 214 -4.95 -18.71 32.03
N CYS A 215 -4.41 -19.60 31.17
CA CYS A 215 -3.07 -19.49 30.61
C CYS A 215 -3.15 -19.02 29.16
N THR A 216 -2.51 -17.90 28.85
CA THR A 216 -2.50 -17.32 27.51
C THR A 216 -1.10 -16.98 27.06
N MET A 217 -0.82 -17.24 25.78
CA MET A 217 0.42 -16.89 25.11
C MET A 217 0.10 -15.86 24.02
N SER A 218 0.58 -14.63 24.18
CA SER A 218 0.36 -13.55 23.23
C SER A 218 1.61 -13.31 22.40
N ILE A 219 1.48 -13.43 21.09
CA ILE A 219 2.52 -13.09 20.12
C ILE A 219 2.29 -11.65 19.66
N PHE A 220 3.31 -10.81 19.84
CA PHE A 220 3.36 -9.44 19.36
C PHE A 220 4.30 -9.36 18.17
N TRP A 221 3.76 -9.09 16.98
CA TRP A 221 4.52 -9.00 15.74
C TRP A 221 4.48 -7.58 15.19
N ASN A 222 5.48 -6.80 15.60
CA ASN A 222 5.66 -5.41 15.23
C ASN A 222 6.62 -5.30 14.05
N ILE A 223 6.43 -4.30 13.19
CA ILE A 223 7.30 -4.03 12.06
C ILE A 223 7.86 -2.62 12.23
N THR A 224 9.14 -2.53 12.51
CA THR A 224 9.81 -1.23 12.72
C THR A 224 10.47 -0.75 11.44
N VAL A 225 10.48 0.57 11.25
CA VAL A 225 11.11 1.21 10.09
C VAL A 225 12.06 2.30 10.56
N SER A 226 13.33 2.20 10.14
CA SER A 226 14.34 3.23 10.42
C SER A 226 14.17 4.45 9.50
N LYS A 227 14.79 5.58 9.86
CA LYS A 227 14.79 6.80 9.03
C LYS A 227 15.38 6.58 7.63
N GLU A 228 16.31 5.64 7.51
CA GLU A 228 16.97 5.24 6.26
C GLU A 228 16.15 4.22 5.44
N GLY A 229 14.95 3.86 5.92
CA GLY A 229 14.06 2.93 5.25
C GLY A 229 14.39 1.45 5.47
N THR A 230 15.11 1.11 6.55
CA THR A 230 15.33 -0.29 6.92
C THR A 230 14.12 -0.83 7.65
N VAL A 231 13.49 -1.87 7.09
CA VAL A 231 12.31 -2.52 7.66
C VAL A 231 12.72 -3.78 8.41
N LYS A 232 12.37 -3.89 9.70
CA LYS A 232 12.68 -5.05 10.54
C LYS A 232 11.44 -5.54 11.30
N PRO A 233 11.01 -6.80 11.11
CA PRO A 233 10.03 -7.40 11.99
C PRO A 233 10.65 -7.71 13.36
N LYS A 234 9.87 -7.49 14.41
CA LYS A 234 10.17 -7.92 15.78
C LYS A 234 8.99 -8.73 16.28
N ILE A 235 9.24 -9.98 16.64
CA ILE A 235 8.21 -10.91 17.10
C ILE A 235 8.55 -11.28 18.53
N ASP A 236 7.72 -10.87 19.47
CA ASP A 236 7.90 -11.13 20.90
C ASP A 236 6.77 -12.04 21.41
N LEU A 237 7.08 -12.87 22.40
CA LEU A 237 6.11 -13.70 23.10
C LEU A 237 5.92 -13.16 24.52
N LEU A 238 4.67 -12.99 24.93
CA LEU A 238 4.28 -12.71 26.30
C LEU A 238 3.42 -13.85 26.83
N MET A 239 3.87 -14.47 27.92
CA MET A 239 3.09 -15.48 28.62
C MET A 239 2.36 -14.85 29.80
N LYS A 240 1.09 -15.22 29.98
CA LYS A 240 0.29 -14.84 31.14
C LYS A 240 -0.31 -16.11 31.74
N MET A 241 -0.16 -16.26 33.05
CA MET A 241 -0.66 -17.38 33.82
C MET A 241 -1.42 -16.84 35.05
N PRO A 242 -2.41 -17.57 35.60
CA PRO A 242 -3.06 -17.17 36.85
C PRO A 242 -2.07 -17.24 38.00
N GLU A 243 -2.14 -16.28 38.95
CA GLU A 243 -1.21 -16.19 40.10
C GLU A 243 -1.08 -17.49 40.90
N GLN A 244 -2.15 -18.29 40.94
CA GLN A 244 -2.18 -19.57 41.65
C GLN A 244 -1.28 -20.62 40.96
N ALA A 245 -1.24 -20.61 39.63
CA ALA A 245 -0.41 -21.51 38.84
C ALA A 245 1.03 -21.01 38.72
N GLU A 246 1.24 -19.69 38.74
CA GLU A 246 2.60 -19.09 38.78
C GLU A 246 3.36 -19.50 40.06
N LYS A 247 2.68 -19.61 41.21
CA LYS A 247 3.28 -20.14 42.46
C LYS A 247 3.71 -21.60 42.38
N LEU A 248 3.21 -22.34 41.39
CA LEU A 248 3.52 -23.74 41.13
C LEU A 248 4.51 -23.91 39.97
N ASP A 249 4.94 -22.81 39.33
CA ASP A 249 5.92 -22.81 38.24
C ASP A 249 7.35 -23.00 38.78
N THR A 250 7.68 -24.23 39.13
CA THR A 250 9.01 -24.58 39.65
C THR A 250 10.12 -24.49 38.61
N GLU A 251 9.78 -24.45 37.33
CA GLU A 251 10.72 -24.44 36.20
C GLU A 251 10.89 -23.03 35.59
N SER A 252 10.23 -22.00 36.15
CA SER A 252 10.25 -20.63 35.62
C SER A 252 9.89 -20.58 34.14
N VAL A 253 8.88 -21.37 33.72
CA VAL A 253 8.41 -21.45 32.33
C VAL A 253 7.94 -20.08 31.84
N VAL A 254 7.24 -19.31 32.67
CA VAL A 254 6.74 -17.97 32.29
C VAL A 254 7.88 -17.01 31.96
N GLU A 255 8.98 -17.08 32.73
CA GLU A 255 10.15 -16.21 32.56
C GLU A 255 11.05 -16.66 31.39
N SER A 256 11.19 -17.97 31.20
CA SER A 256 12.08 -18.55 30.19
C SER A 256 11.46 -18.64 28.80
N ALA A 257 10.13 -18.73 28.70
CA ALA A 257 9.41 -18.92 27.43
C ALA A 257 9.75 -17.87 26.35
N PRO A 258 9.84 -16.56 26.63
CA PRO A 258 10.24 -15.58 25.62
C PRO A 258 11.63 -15.85 25.03
N GLY A 259 12.60 -16.28 25.84
CA GLY A 259 13.96 -16.60 25.39
C GLY A 259 14.00 -17.87 24.54
N CYS A 260 13.27 -18.91 24.95
CA CYS A 260 13.10 -20.13 24.16
C CYS A 260 12.44 -19.84 22.82
N PHE A 261 11.40 -19.00 22.81
CA PHE A 261 10.70 -18.57 21.60
C PHE A 261 11.62 -17.84 20.61
N GLN A 262 12.47 -16.91 21.09
CA GLN A 262 13.46 -16.25 20.21
C GLN A 262 14.46 -17.23 19.59
N SER A 263 14.86 -18.25 20.37
CA SER A 263 15.77 -19.30 19.89
C SER A 263 15.12 -20.13 18.79
N LEU A 264 13.84 -20.51 18.96
CA LEU A 264 13.07 -21.21 17.94
C LEU A 264 12.85 -20.37 16.68
N LEU A 265 12.50 -19.09 16.83
CA LEU A 265 12.33 -18.16 15.70
C LEU A 265 13.59 -18.10 14.84
N THR A 266 14.76 -18.06 15.48
CA THR A 266 16.05 -18.01 14.80
C THR A 266 16.37 -19.33 14.10
N ALA A 267 16.04 -20.47 14.70
CA ALA A 267 16.37 -21.80 14.18
C ALA A 267 15.41 -22.29 13.08
N PHE A 268 14.11 -22.04 13.24
CA PHE A 268 13.05 -22.65 12.42
C PHE A 268 12.21 -21.65 11.63
N GLY A 269 12.36 -20.35 11.90
CA GLY A 269 11.52 -19.32 11.31
C GLY A 269 10.13 -19.23 11.96
N VAL A 270 9.31 -18.33 11.42
CA VAL A 270 8.09 -17.88 12.10
C VAL A 270 7.02 -18.97 12.17
N GLU A 271 6.67 -19.57 11.03
CA GLU A 271 5.54 -20.52 10.96
C GLU A 271 5.79 -21.75 11.82
N ALA A 272 6.96 -22.40 11.69
CA ALA A 272 7.30 -23.59 12.47
C ALA A 272 7.37 -23.31 13.98
N THR A 273 7.84 -22.12 14.37
CA THR A 273 7.88 -21.73 15.79
C THR A 273 6.48 -21.54 16.37
N ILE A 274 5.59 -20.86 15.65
CA ILE A 274 4.20 -20.67 16.07
C ILE A 274 3.47 -22.01 16.13
N GLU A 275 3.65 -22.86 15.11
CA GLU A 275 3.07 -24.21 15.07
C GLU A 275 3.48 -25.01 16.32
N SER A 276 4.77 -24.99 16.67
CA SER A 276 5.28 -25.69 17.86
C SER A 276 4.66 -25.17 19.15
N LEU A 277 4.46 -23.84 19.26
CA LEU A 277 3.83 -23.21 20.41
C LEU A 277 2.36 -23.65 20.54
N ILE A 278 1.61 -23.65 19.43
CA ILE A 278 0.22 -24.11 19.44
C ILE A 278 0.14 -25.60 19.83
N GLN A 279 1.04 -26.44 19.31
CA GLN A 279 1.06 -27.86 19.67
C GLN A 279 1.31 -28.06 21.18
N SER A 280 2.16 -27.24 21.81
CA SER A 280 2.42 -27.33 23.26
C SER A 280 1.22 -27.00 24.17
N VAL A 281 0.15 -26.39 23.65
CA VAL A 281 -1.06 -26.06 24.41
C VAL A 281 -2.27 -26.92 24.02
N CYS A 282 -2.15 -27.68 22.93
CA CYS A 282 -3.16 -28.60 22.41
C CYS A 282 -3.01 -30.03 22.92
N PHE A 283 -1.80 -30.43 23.35
CA PHE A 283 -1.45 -31.80 23.75
C PHE A 283 -0.92 -31.88 25.17
#